data_AF-A0A3Q9G8X5-F1
#
_entry.id   AF-A0A3Q9G8X5-F1
#
_cell.length_a   1.000
_cell.length_b   1.000
_cell.length_c   1.000
_cell.angle_alpha   90.00
_cell.angle_beta   90.00
_cell.angle_gamma   90.00
#
_symmetry.space_group_name_H-M   'P 1'
#
loop_
_entity.id
_entity.type
_entity.pdbx_description
1 polymer ?
#
loop_
_entity_poly.entity_id
_entity_poly.type
_entity_poly.pdbx_seq_one_letter_code
_entity_poly.pdbx_strand_id
1 'polypeptide(L)'
;MKKIVPIVAVSLLLLSACQSSDPNNGSGDPAGTTTNSSGGTTATWSLISDDVTAESTTFDIGVMRIECASGETGTVLDPVIDYEDDRILIEARVETLADGANNCLANNVVPLTIELNEPIGERSLVDGVCHVPGGGIGGDCEGDGVRWPIP
;
A
#
# COMPACT_ATOMS: atom_id res chain seq x y z
N MET A 1 -47.29 -50.51 9.61
CA MET A 1 -46.84 -51.83 9.10
C MET A 1 -47.35 -52.05 7.68
N LYS A 2 -46.50 -51.88 6.67
CA LYS A 2 -46.39 -52.76 5.49
C LYS A 2 -45.25 -52.22 4.62
N LYS A 3 -44.22 -53.05 4.47
CA LYS A 3 -43.07 -52.86 3.58
C LYS A 3 -43.49 -53.15 2.15
N ILE A 4 -43.07 -52.36 1.17
CA ILE A 4 -42.72 -52.84 -0.18
C ILE A 4 -41.56 -51.98 -0.71
N VAL A 5 -40.43 -52.63 -0.97
CA VAL A 5 -39.29 -52.20 -1.80
C VAL A 5 -39.37 -53.05 -3.06
N PRO A 6 -39.14 -52.52 -4.27
CA PRO A 6 -38.00 -53.05 -5.05
C PRO A 6 -37.29 -52.08 -6.04
N ILE A 7 -35.99 -52.38 -6.24
CA ILE A 7 -35.19 -52.32 -7.50
C ILE A 7 -34.85 -50.90 -8.02
N VAL A 8 -33.67 -50.37 -7.70
CA VAL A 8 -32.39 -50.45 -8.45
C VAL A 8 -32.47 -49.92 -9.88
N ALA A 9 -31.91 -48.72 -10.09
CA ALA A 9 -31.26 -48.34 -11.34
C ALA A 9 -29.94 -47.61 -11.01
N VAL A 10 -28.85 -48.36 -11.12
CA VAL A 10 -27.49 -47.82 -11.13
C VAL A 10 -27.32 -47.05 -12.44
N SER A 11 -27.11 -45.74 -12.36
CA SER A 11 -26.70 -44.93 -13.52
C SER A 11 -25.27 -44.47 -13.31
N LEU A 12 -24.35 -45.22 -13.92
CA LEU A 12 -22.96 -44.86 -14.15
C LEU A 12 -22.93 -43.75 -15.21
N LEU A 13 -22.60 -42.52 -14.85
CA LEU A 13 -22.28 -41.45 -15.81
C LEU A 13 -20.75 -41.44 -15.99
N LEU A 14 -20.33 -41.95 -17.15
CA LEU A 14 -18.94 -41.97 -17.61
C LEU A 14 -18.48 -40.56 -18.01
N LEU A 15 -17.19 -40.31 -17.75
CA LEU A 15 -16.47 -39.06 -17.91
C LEU A 15 -16.52 -38.51 -19.35
N SER A 16 -16.53 -37.19 -19.45
CA SER A 16 -15.87 -36.49 -20.56
C SER A 16 -15.09 -35.31 -20.00
N ALA A 17 -13.83 -35.55 -19.64
CA ALA A 17 -12.86 -34.50 -19.44
C ALA A 17 -12.44 -33.97 -20.81
N CYS A 18 -12.80 -32.74 -21.16
CA CYS A 18 -12.15 -32.04 -22.27
C CYS A 18 -10.78 -31.56 -21.76
N GLN A 19 -9.78 -32.42 -21.88
CA GLN A 19 -8.38 -32.08 -21.73
C GLN A 19 -7.90 -31.57 -23.10
N SER A 20 -8.01 -30.26 -23.34
CA SER A 20 -7.41 -29.63 -24.51
C SER A 20 -5.94 -29.38 -24.22
N SER A 21 -5.10 -30.32 -24.63
CA SER A 21 -3.65 -30.20 -24.57
C SER A 21 -3.17 -29.45 -25.81
N ASP A 22 -3.04 -28.13 -25.73
CA ASP A 22 -2.23 -27.37 -26.68
C ASP A 22 -0.76 -27.44 -26.23
N PRO A 23 0.16 -28.00 -27.04
CA PRO A 23 1.58 -27.98 -26.73
C PRO A 23 2.17 -26.70 -27.31
N ASN A 24 2.03 -25.58 -26.60
CA ASN A 24 2.92 -24.45 -26.77
C ASN A 24 3.53 -24.09 -25.42
N ASN A 25 4.73 -24.63 -25.25
CA ASN A 25 5.67 -24.29 -24.20
C ASN A 25 6.06 -22.81 -24.35
N GLY A 26 5.50 -21.97 -23.48
CA GLY A 26 5.88 -20.59 -23.27
C GLY A 26 5.67 -20.27 -21.80
N SER A 27 6.68 -20.57 -20.98
CA SER A 27 6.73 -20.20 -19.58
C SER A 27 6.52 -18.69 -19.40
N GLY A 28 5.53 -18.32 -18.61
CA GLY A 28 5.39 -16.95 -18.10
C GLY A 28 3.95 -16.55 -17.88
N ASP A 29 3.38 -16.88 -16.72
CA ASP A 29 2.41 -16.01 -16.06
C ASP A 29 2.40 -16.30 -14.54
N PRO A 30 2.19 -15.27 -13.69
CA PRO A 30 1.23 -14.21 -13.93
C PRO A 30 1.86 -12.81 -13.93
N ALA A 31 1.82 -12.12 -15.07
CA ALA A 31 1.54 -10.70 -15.07
C ALA A 31 0.03 -10.60 -14.74
N GLY A 32 -0.33 -10.50 -13.47
CA GLY A 32 -0.06 -9.28 -12.75
C GLY A 32 -1.18 -8.33 -13.17
N THR A 33 -2.28 -8.41 -12.44
CA THR A 33 -3.30 -7.36 -12.37
C THR A 33 -2.59 -6.01 -12.48
N THR A 34 -2.91 -5.25 -13.52
CA THR A 34 -2.45 -3.86 -13.67
C THR A 34 -3.15 -3.00 -12.61
N THR A 35 -2.76 -3.16 -11.35
CA THR A 35 -2.87 -2.10 -10.36
C THR A 35 -1.86 -1.05 -10.78
N ASN A 36 -2.31 0.20 -10.95
CA ASN A 36 -1.42 1.35 -11.13
C ASN A 36 -0.45 1.39 -9.94
N SER A 37 0.70 0.75 -10.08
CA SER A 37 1.85 0.96 -9.21
C SER A 37 2.34 2.35 -9.59
N SER A 38 1.84 3.39 -8.92
CA SER A 38 2.52 4.67 -8.90
C SER A 38 3.96 4.37 -8.48
N GLY A 39 4.91 4.58 -9.39
CA GLY A 39 6.28 4.09 -9.23
C GLY A 39 6.97 4.66 -7.99
N GLY A 40 8.14 4.11 -7.68
CA GLY A 40 9.00 4.60 -6.59
C GLY A 40 8.99 3.72 -5.35
N THR A 41 9.76 4.16 -4.36
CA THR A 41 9.91 3.53 -3.05
C THR A 41 9.16 4.35 -2.01
N THR A 42 8.50 3.66 -1.06
CA THR A 42 7.81 4.32 0.05
C THR A 42 8.79 5.08 0.97
N ALA A 43 8.36 6.23 1.46
CA ALA A 43 9.06 7.09 2.40
C ALA A 43 8.20 7.32 3.66
N THR A 44 8.83 7.73 4.75
CA THR A 44 8.12 8.18 5.96
C THR A 44 7.76 9.67 5.81
N TRP A 45 6.76 10.12 6.55
CA TRP A 45 6.46 11.54 6.63
C TRP A 45 5.98 12.01 8.01
N SER A 46 6.15 13.31 8.25
CA SER A 46 5.61 14.02 9.41
C SER A 46 4.98 15.35 9.01
N LEU A 47 4.05 15.87 9.81
CA LEU A 47 3.53 17.23 9.61
C LEU A 47 4.66 18.27 9.80
N ILE A 48 4.70 19.28 8.94
CA ILE A 48 5.65 20.40 9.08
C ILE A 48 5.16 21.42 10.13
N SER A 49 3.85 21.59 10.25
CA SER A 49 3.19 22.53 11.17
C SER A 49 2.09 21.84 11.97
N ASP A 50 1.75 22.44 13.12
CA ASP A 50 0.72 21.99 14.05
C ASP A 50 -0.65 22.66 13.81
N ASP A 51 -0.82 23.34 12.68
CA ASP A 51 -2.05 24.08 12.31
C ASP A 51 -3.08 23.22 11.57
N VAL A 52 -2.80 21.93 11.37
CA VAL A 52 -3.75 20.97 10.79
C VAL A 52 -4.96 20.82 11.71
N THR A 53 -6.13 21.06 11.15
CA THR A 53 -7.44 20.92 11.79
C THR A 53 -8.35 19.96 11.01
N ALA A 54 -9.47 19.55 11.62
CA ALA A 54 -10.50 18.74 10.98
C ALA A 54 -11.05 19.35 9.66
N GLU A 55 -11.02 20.68 9.52
CA GLU A 55 -11.50 21.38 8.32
C GLU A 55 -10.46 21.44 7.19
N SER A 56 -9.23 20.96 7.44
CA SER A 56 -8.13 21.11 6.50
C SER A 56 -8.35 20.21 5.27
N THR A 57 -8.12 20.79 4.10
CA THR A 57 -7.99 20.08 2.83
C THR A 57 -6.60 20.26 2.22
N THR A 58 -5.78 21.13 2.81
CA THR A 58 -4.41 21.39 2.38
C THR A 58 -3.52 21.52 3.60
N PHE A 59 -2.37 20.86 3.59
CA PHE A 59 -1.34 20.96 4.63
C PHE A 59 0.01 20.47 4.09
N ASP A 60 1.09 20.86 4.76
CA ASP A 60 2.45 20.48 4.36
C ASP A 60 3.00 19.33 5.21
N ILE A 61 3.61 18.36 4.56
CA ILE A 61 4.34 17.26 5.19
C ILE A 61 5.82 17.30 4.82
N GLY A 62 6.67 16.84 5.73
CA GLY A 62 8.08 16.58 5.49
C GLY A 62 8.27 15.13 5.15
N VAL A 63 8.66 14.84 3.90
CA VAL A 63 8.96 13.49 3.42
C VAL A 63 10.42 13.17 3.65
N MET A 64 10.71 11.97 4.15
CA MET A 64 12.07 11.48 4.34
C MET A 64 12.19 10.03 3.88
N ARG A 65 13.17 9.74 3.02
CA ARG A 65 13.46 8.36 2.61
C ARG A 65 13.91 7.53 3.82
N ILE A 66 13.40 6.30 3.89
CA ILE A 66 13.76 5.33 4.93
C ILE A 66 15.06 4.58 4.59
N GLU A 67 15.25 4.23 3.32
CA GLU A 67 16.45 3.52 2.87
C GLU A 67 17.73 4.35 3.03
N CYS A 68 18.87 3.66 3.18
CA CYS A 68 20.18 4.30 3.20
C CYS A 68 20.44 4.99 1.86
N ALA A 69 20.68 6.30 1.90
CA ALA A 69 20.82 7.14 0.70
C ALA A 69 21.84 8.27 0.88
N SER A 70 22.81 8.07 1.76
CA SER A 70 23.90 9.02 1.97
C SER A 70 23.50 10.43 2.38
N GLY A 71 22.35 10.57 3.05
CA GLY A 71 21.83 11.86 3.50
C GLY A 71 20.78 12.48 2.57
N GLU A 72 20.40 11.81 1.49
CA GLU A 72 19.54 12.36 0.45
C GLU A 72 18.22 11.58 0.30
N THR A 73 17.09 12.25 0.49
CA THR A 73 15.76 11.67 0.24
C THR A 73 15.50 11.48 -1.26
N GLY A 74 15.99 12.42 -2.07
CA GLY A 74 15.81 12.42 -3.53
C GLY A 74 14.48 13.06 -3.96
N THR A 75 14.07 12.76 -5.19
CA THR A 75 12.81 13.28 -5.77
C THR A 75 11.61 12.67 -5.07
N VAL A 76 10.77 13.53 -4.48
CA VAL A 76 9.46 13.14 -3.95
C VAL A 76 8.47 13.03 -5.11
N LEU A 77 7.67 11.97 -5.09
CA LEU A 77 6.64 11.66 -6.07
C LEU A 77 5.25 11.98 -5.49
N ASP A 78 4.24 11.99 -6.36
CA ASP A 78 2.85 12.12 -5.92
C ASP A 78 2.51 11.00 -4.91
N PRO A 79 1.93 11.35 -3.75
CA PRO A 79 1.59 10.36 -2.74
C PRO A 79 0.38 9.54 -3.18
N VAL A 80 0.27 8.33 -2.66
CA VAL A 80 -1.00 7.57 -2.72
C VAL A 80 -1.82 7.97 -1.50
N ILE A 81 -3.07 8.38 -1.74
CA ILE A 81 -3.99 8.81 -0.67
C ILE A 81 -5.21 7.91 -0.71
N ASP A 82 -5.40 7.12 0.34
CA ASP A 82 -6.53 6.24 0.52
C ASP A 82 -7.44 6.78 1.65
N TYR A 83 -8.72 6.94 1.33
CA TYR A 83 -9.73 7.45 2.27
C TYR A 83 -10.50 6.26 2.86
N GLU A 84 -10.45 6.13 4.18
CA GLU A 84 -11.23 5.17 4.95
C GLU A 84 -12.24 5.90 5.86
N ASP A 85 -13.11 5.12 6.50
CA ASP A 85 -14.17 5.66 7.37
C ASP A 85 -13.60 6.39 8.60
N ASP A 86 -12.49 5.89 9.17
CA ASP A 86 -11.88 6.39 10.41
C ASP A 86 -10.48 7.00 10.24
N ARG A 87 -9.90 6.92 9.03
CA ARG A 87 -8.56 7.44 8.73
C ARG A 87 -8.37 7.80 7.27
N ILE A 88 -7.33 8.58 7.01
CA ILE A 88 -6.79 8.88 5.70
C ILE A 88 -5.35 8.39 5.71
N LEU A 89 -5.06 7.38 4.88
CA LEU A 89 -3.70 6.87 4.72
C LEU A 89 -3.00 7.68 3.64
N ILE A 90 -1.84 8.22 3.99
CA ILE A 90 -0.99 8.96 3.07
C ILE A 90 0.30 8.16 2.93
N GLU A 91 0.51 7.58 1.76
CA GLU A 91 1.74 6.88 1.43
C GLU A 91 2.65 7.82 0.60
N ALA A 92 3.63 8.42 1.27
CA ALA A 92 4.65 9.22 0.61
C ALA A 92 5.58 8.31 -0.20
N ARG A 93 5.96 8.74 -1.41
CA ARG A 93 6.86 8.00 -2.29
C ARG A 93 7.98 8.88 -2.80
N VAL A 94 9.11 8.25 -3.08
CA VAL A 94 10.31 8.87 -3.67
C VAL A 94 10.80 8.02 -4.83
N GLU A 95 11.49 8.61 -5.80
CA GLU A 95 12.08 7.84 -6.91
C GLU A 95 12.99 6.72 -6.39
N THR A 96 12.95 5.53 -7.01
CA THR A 96 13.84 4.45 -6.62
C THR A 96 15.30 4.81 -6.91
N LEU A 97 16.19 4.55 -5.96
CA LEU A 97 17.61 4.81 -6.16
C LEU A 97 18.19 3.83 -7.20
N ALA A 98 19.15 4.31 -7.98
CA ALA A 98 19.99 3.43 -8.76
C ALA A 98 20.86 2.55 -7.83
N ASP A 99 21.21 1.36 -8.30
CA ASP A 99 22.12 0.47 -7.56
C ASP A 99 23.44 1.16 -7.24
N GLY A 100 23.89 1.05 -5.99
CA GLY A 100 25.11 1.69 -5.53
C GLY A 100 25.37 1.48 -4.05
N ALA A 101 26.60 1.77 -3.62
CA ALA A 101 26.95 1.79 -2.21
C ALA A 101 26.43 3.09 -1.57
N ASN A 102 25.37 2.98 -0.77
CA ASN A 102 24.87 4.09 0.03
C ASN A 102 25.25 3.90 1.51
N ASN A 103 25.61 4.99 2.17
CA ASN A 103 25.79 4.96 3.62
C ASN A 103 24.45 5.24 4.32
N CYS A 104 24.32 4.77 5.56
CA CYS A 104 23.10 4.89 6.36
C CYS A 104 23.17 6.10 7.31
N LEU A 105 23.37 7.29 6.72
CA LEU A 105 23.15 8.56 7.42
C LEU A 105 21.65 8.92 7.39
N ALA A 106 21.23 9.79 8.33
CA ALA A 106 19.88 10.35 8.30
C ALA A 106 19.71 11.20 7.03
N ASN A 107 18.60 10.97 6.31
CA ASN A 107 18.30 11.67 5.07
C ASN A 107 17.69 13.05 5.35
N ASN A 108 17.86 14.00 4.43
CA ASN A 108 17.23 15.31 4.54
C ASN A 108 15.69 15.22 4.42
N VAL A 109 14.99 16.17 5.02
CA VAL A 109 13.52 16.29 4.87
C VAL A 109 13.21 17.13 3.63
N VAL A 110 12.28 16.65 2.80
CA VAL A 110 11.80 17.35 1.61
C VAL A 110 10.31 17.70 1.81
N PRO A 111 9.93 19.00 1.73
CA PRO A 111 8.53 19.40 1.87
C PRO A 111 7.66 18.90 0.70
N LEU A 112 6.44 18.50 1.01
CA LEU A 112 5.38 18.16 0.07
C LEU A 112 4.06 18.75 0.57
N THR A 113 3.36 19.49 -0.28
CA THR A 113 1.99 19.94 0.00
C THR A 113 1.01 18.83 -0.35
N ILE A 114 0.18 18.44 0.62
CA ILE A 114 -0.93 17.51 0.43
C ILE A 114 -2.19 18.28 0.11
N GLU A 115 -2.90 17.83 -0.91
CA GLU A 115 -4.23 18.30 -1.27
C GLU A 115 -5.23 17.13 -1.17
N LEU A 116 -6.18 17.25 -0.25
CA LEU A 116 -7.25 16.29 -0.06
C LEU A 116 -8.49 16.67 -0.85
N ASN A 117 -9.24 15.67 -1.29
CA ASN A 117 -10.50 15.87 -2.02
C ASN A 117 -11.67 16.23 -1.09
N GLU A 118 -11.52 15.99 0.21
CA GLU A 118 -12.49 16.30 1.26
C GLU A 118 -11.77 16.63 2.58
N PRO A 119 -12.41 17.39 3.49
CA PRO A 119 -11.81 17.73 4.79
C PRO A 119 -11.45 16.48 5.60
N ILE A 120 -10.43 16.59 6.46
CA ILE A 120 -10.00 15.49 7.33
C ILE A 120 -11.17 14.97 8.19
N GLY A 121 -11.96 15.86 8.78
CA GLY A 121 -13.08 15.53 9.65
C GLY A 121 -12.63 14.88 10.96
N GLU A 122 -13.30 13.81 11.37
CA GLU A 122 -13.00 13.05 12.59
C GLU A 122 -11.92 11.96 12.37
N ARG A 123 -11.34 11.90 11.17
CA ARG A 123 -10.41 10.83 10.76
C ARG A 123 -8.99 11.12 11.16
N SER A 124 -8.22 10.07 11.46
CA SER A 124 -6.78 10.23 11.67
C SER A 124 -6.02 10.41 10.35
N LEU A 125 -4.94 11.19 10.36
CA LEU A 125 -3.93 11.13 9.31
C LEU A 125 -2.90 10.08 9.68
N VAL A 126 -2.66 9.12 8.78
CA VAL A 126 -1.83 7.95 9.05
C VAL A 126 -0.73 7.83 8.00
N ASP A 127 0.50 7.61 8.47
CA ASP A 127 1.63 7.31 7.61
C ASP A 127 1.48 5.90 7.01
N GLY A 128 1.16 5.86 5.72
CA GLY A 128 0.86 4.63 4.99
C GLY A 128 2.03 3.65 4.99
N VAL A 129 3.27 4.11 5.18
CA VAL A 129 4.44 3.22 5.23
C VAL A 129 4.37 2.18 6.36
N CYS A 130 3.60 2.47 7.41
CA CYS A 130 3.40 1.58 8.55
C CYS A 130 2.38 0.46 8.28
N HIS A 131 1.69 0.50 7.14
CA HIS A 131 0.64 -0.44 6.75
C HIS A 131 0.94 -1.20 5.46
N VAL A 132 2.09 -0.93 4.80
CA VAL A 132 2.52 -1.68 3.61
C VAL A 132 3.47 -2.83 3.96
N PRO A 133 3.35 -4.02 3.33
CA PRO A 133 4.25 -5.14 3.59
C PRO A 133 5.72 -4.78 3.31
N GLY A 134 6.58 -4.88 4.33
CA GLY A 134 8.00 -4.52 4.22
C GLY A 134 8.28 -3.02 4.28
N GLY A 135 7.25 -2.17 4.46
CA GLY A 135 7.40 -0.78 4.87
C GLY A 135 7.56 -0.65 6.38
N GLY A 136 8.12 0.49 6.80
CA GLY A 136 8.17 0.93 8.20
C GLY A 136 9.03 0.03 9.11
N ILE A 137 10.16 0.55 9.60
CA ILE A 137 10.96 -0.15 10.61
C ILE A 137 11.26 0.78 11.78
N GLY A 138 11.05 0.30 13.01
CA GLY A 138 11.44 1.00 14.23
C GLY A 138 10.39 1.98 14.77
N GLY A 139 10.87 3.06 15.42
CA GLY A 139 10.01 4.01 16.14
C GLY A 139 9.09 4.85 15.26
N ASP A 140 9.34 4.92 13.95
CA ASP A 140 8.54 5.75 13.03
C ASP A 140 7.09 5.28 12.92
N CYS A 141 6.81 4.01 13.24
CA CYS A 141 5.47 3.42 13.22
C CYS A 141 4.88 3.20 14.62
N GLU A 142 5.41 3.87 15.64
CA GLU A 142 4.74 3.94 16.93
C GLU A 142 3.33 4.55 16.77
N GLY A 143 2.36 4.02 17.54
CA GLY A 143 0.96 4.45 17.43
C GLY A 143 0.32 4.16 16.07
N ASP A 144 0.74 3.06 15.41
CA ASP A 144 0.27 2.65 14.07
C ASP A 144 0.49 3.72 12.98
N GLY A 145 1.49 4.59 13.16
CA GLY A 145 1.81 5.65 12.21
C GLY A 145 0.82 6.82 12.23
N VAL A 146 -0.01 6.96 13.27
CA VAL A 146 -0.88 8.14 13.42
C VAL A 146 -0.03 9.40 13.59
N ARG A 147 -0.24 10.38 12.71
CA ARG A 147 0.43 11.70 12.73
C ARG A 147 -0.53 12.84 13.10
N TRP A 148 -1.84 12.60 13.00
CA TRP A 148 -2.88 13.53 13.43
C TRP A 148 -4.14 12.79 13.89
N PRO A 149 -4.83 13.20 14.98
CA PRO A 149 -4.44 14.29 15.87
C PRO A 149 -3.08 14.02 16.52
N ILE A 150 -2.32 15.07 16.81
CA ILE A 150 -1.01 14.94 17.46
C ILE A 150 -1.26 14.35 18.87
N PRO A 151 -0.67 13.19 19.22
CA PRO A 151 -0.86 12.54 20.52
C PRO A 151 -0.40 13.38 21.72
#